data_AF-D2Z6B5-F1
#
_entry.id   AF-D2Z6B5-F1
#
_cell.length_a   1.000
_cell.length_b   1.000
_cell.length_c   1.000
_cell.angle_alpha   90.00
_cell.angle_beta   90.00
_cell.angle_gamma   90.00
#
_symmetry.space_group_name_H-M   'P 1'
#
loop_
_entity.id
_entity.type
_entity.pdbx_description
1 polymer ?
#
loop_
_entity_poly.entity_id
_entity_poly.type
_entity_poly.pdbx_seq_one_letter_code
_entity_poly.pdbx_strand_id
1 'polypeptide(L)'
;MLPRRIPDRDFSAYNDLLEVDTMLAEKVRDWTKAWEKEGLRKGIHRGRREGMEKGRQEGLRKALARTAMRMIEKGMDLETISELTGLDIDKVRDMSQNPDRYRAETDG
;
A
#
# COMPACT_ATOMS: atom_id res chain seq x y z
N MET A 1 30.33 57.91 30.73
CA MET A 1 31.39 56.89 30.88
C MET A 1 30.70 55.53 31.04
N LEU A 2 31.00 54.56 30.19
CA LEU A 2 30.45 53.20 30.30
C LEU A 2 31.27 52.39 31.32
N PRO A 3 30.64 51.62 32.24
CA PRO A 3 31.38 50.86 33.24
C PRO A 3 32.23 49.76 32.59
N ARG A 4 33.49 49.69 33.04
CA ARG A 4 34.48 48.68 32.66
C ARG A 4 34.05 47.29 33.14
N ARG A 5 34.27 46.31 32.25
CA ARG A 5 34.40 44.85 32.43
C ARG A 5 34.14 44.32 33.84
N ILE A 6 33.16 43.42 33.95
CA ILE A 6 32.92 42.58 35.13
C ILE A 6 34.00 41.49 35.18
N PRO A 7 34.89 41.47 36.18
CA PRO A 7 35.82 40.35 36.41
C PRO A 7 35.05 39.16 37.02
N ASP A 8 35.45 37.93 36.67
CA ASP A 8 34.97 36.65 37.23
C ASP A 8 33.56 36.16 36.86
N ARG A 9 33.06 36.48 35.65
CA ARG A 9 32.03 35.63 35.04
C ARG A 9 32.67 34.56 34.18
N ASP A 10 32.52 33.31 34.62
CA ASP A 10 32.82 32.14 33.79
C ASP A 10 31.83 32.09 32.62
N PHE A 11 32.34 32.31 31.41
CA PHE A 11 31.55 32.24 30.17
C PHE A 11 31.38 30.79 29.69
N SER A 12 31.87 29.78 30.42
CA SER A 12 31.68 28.35 30.14
C SER A 12 30.20 27.99 29.93
N ALA A 13 29.30 28.49 30.78
CA ALA A 13 27.86 28.22 30.70
C ALA A 13 27.21 28.70 29.37
N TYR A 14 27.77 29.71 28.71
CA TYR A 14 27.30 30.13 27.38
C TYR A 14 27.78 29.19 26.28
N ASN A 15 28.98 28.64 26.42
CA ASN A 15 29.49 27.63 25.49
C ASN A 15 28.69 26.32 25.64
N ASP A 16 28.37 25.92 26.88
CA ASP A 16 27.55 24.74 27.16
C ASP A 16 26.13 24.85 26.56
N LEU A 17 25.51 26.04 26.63
CA LEU A 17 24.19 26.27 26.04
C LEU A 17 24.22 26.23 24.50
N LEU A 18 25.25 26.81 23.88
CA LEU A 18 25.46 26.74 22.42
C LEU A 18 25.72 25.31 21.95
N GLU A 19 26.41 24.51 22.76
CA GLU A 19 26.63 23.08 22.49
C GLU A 19 25.32 22.30 22.56
N VAL A 20 24.47 22.55 23.55
CA VAL A 20 23.12 21.94 23.65
C VAL A 20 22.25 22.32 22.45
N ASP A 21 22.21 23.58 22.05
CA ASP A 21 21.44 24.02 20.88
C ASP A 21 21.93 23.35 19.58
N THR A 22 23.25 23.21 19.44
CA THR A 22 23.87 22.54 18.29
C THR A 22 23.53 21.04 18.28
N MET A 23 23.67 20.37 19.43
CA MET A 23 23.31 18.95 19.58
C MET A 23 21.81 18.70 19.33
N LEU A 24 20.93 19.60 19.78
CA LEU A 24 19.49 19.50 19.55
C LEU A 24 19.14 19.71 18.07
N ALA A 25 19.76 20.69 17.41
CA ALA A 25 19.56 20.94 15.99
C ALA A 25 19.99 19.74 15.13
N GLU A 26 21.10 19.09 15.48
CA GLU A 26 21.54 17.84 14.84
C GLU A 26 20.55 16.71 15.09
N LYS A 27 20.10 16.52 16.33
CA LYS A 27 19.13 15.48 16.69
C LYS A 27 17.81 15.63 15.93
N VAL A 28 17.29 16.85 15.82
CA VAL A 28 16.05 17.15 15.08
C VAL A 28 16.22 16.83 13.60
N ARG A 29 17.37 17.17 12.99
CA ARG A 29 17.66 16.82 11.59
C ARG A 29 17.72 15.30 11.39
N ASP A 30 18.35 14.59 12.30
CA ASP A 30 18.48 13.13 12.21
C ASP A 30 17.13 12.43 12.37
N TRP A 31 16.30 12.86 13.33
CA TRP A 31 14.94 12.36 13.48
C TRP A 31 14.08 12.65 12.26
N THR A 32 14.19 13.85 11.69
CA THR A 32 13.46 14.23 10.46
C THR A 32 13.80 13.27 9.32
N LYS A 33 15.09 13.03 9.06
CA LYS A 33 15.55 12.08 8.04
C LYS A 33 15.10 10.65 8.34
N ALA A 34 15.15 10.23 9.60
CA ALA A 34 14.74 8.90 10.02
C ALA A 34 13.24 8.67 9.77
N TRP A 35 12.40 9.63 10.13
CA TRP A 35 10.95 9.55 9.96
C TRP A 35 10.52 9.65 8.50
N GLU A 36 11.17 10.48 7.69
CA GLU A 36 10.94 10.52 6.24
C GLU A 36 11.28 9.18 5.59
N LYS A 37 12.45 8.62 5.91
CA LYS A 37 12.88 7.30 5.42
C LYS A 37 11.93 6.19 5.88
N GLU A 38 11.48 6.23 7.13
CA GLU A 38 10.53 5.26 7.66
C GLU A 38 9.16 5.40 6.99
N GLY A 39 8.68 6.63 6.79
CA GLY A 39 7.44 6.94 6.08
C GLY A 39 7.45 6.40 4.66
N LEU A 40 8.52 6.67 3.91
CA LEU A 40 8.69 6.15 2.55
C LEU A 40 8.73 4.61 2.53
N ARG A 41 9.50 4.00 3.45
CA ARG A 41 9.59 2.54 3.57
C ARG A 41 8.23 1.91 3.87
N LYS A 42 7.46 2.49 4.81
CA LYS A 42 6.10 2.06 5.14
C LYS A 42 5.17 2.22 3.94
N GLY A 43 5.23 3.35 3.25
CA GLY A 43 4.44 3.63 2.05
C GLY A 43 4.67 2.62 0.95
N ILE A 44 5.94 2.36 0.58
CA ILE A 44 6.32 1.36 -0.43
C ILE A 44 5.86 -0.03 0.00
N HIS A 45 6.12 -0.43 1.25
CA HIS A 45 5.75 -1.76 1.72
C HIS A 45 4.24 -1.97 1.68
N ARG A 46 3.47 -0.98 2.14
CA ARG A 46 2.00 -1.02 2.12
C ARG A 46 1.47 -1.06 0.69
N GLY A 47 1.93 -0.15 -0.17
CA GLY A 47 1.51 -0.10 -1.57
C GLY A 47 1.81 -1.40 -2.32
N ARG A 48 2.99 -1.98 -2.10
CA ARG A 48 3.36 -3.27 -2.71
C ARG A 48 2.47 -4.42 -2.22
N ARG A 49 2.17 -4.48 -0.92
CA ARG A 49 1.29 -5.51 -0.36
C ARG A 49 -0.14 -5.39 -0.87
N GLU A 50 -0.71 -4.18 -0.85
CA GLU A 50 -2.07 -3.93 -1.33
C GLU A 50 -2.17 -4.21 -2.84
N GLY A 51 -1.18 -3.78 -3.63
CA GLY A 51 -1.13 -4.04 -5.07
C GLY A 51 -1.03 -5.53 -5.39
N MET A 52 -0.18 -6.28 -4.69
CA MET A 52 -0.07 -7.73 -4.88
C MET A 52 -1.37 -8.46 -4.52
N GLU A 53 -2.00 -8.10 -3.39
CA GLU A 53 -3.24 -8.78 -2.98
C GLU A 53 -4.40 -8.48 -3.95
N LYS A 54 -4.56 -7.21 -4.35
CA LYS A 54 -5.56 -6.83 -5.37
C LYS A 54 -5.31 -7.55 -6.69
N GLY A 55 -4.07 -7.53 -7.18
CA GLY A 55 -3.70 -8.20 -8.42
C GLY A 55 -3.96 -9.72 -8.39
N ARG A 56 -3.66 -10.37 -7.25
CA ARG A 56 -3.93 -11.80 -7.05
C ARG A 56 -5.44 -12.09 -7.06
N GLN A 57 -6.23 -11.30 -6.36
CA GLN A 57 -7.70 -11.46 -6.31
C GLN A 57 -8.34 -11.21 -7.67
N GLU A 58 -7.95 -10.14 -8.37
CA GLU A 58 -8.44 -9.84 -9.72
C GLU A 58 -8.05 -10.92 -10.71
N GLY A 59 -6.80 -11.41 -10.67
CA GLY A 59 -6.32 -12.49 -11.52
C GLY A 59 -7.10 -13.79 -11.31
N LEU A 60 -7.35 -14.16 -10.05
CA LEU A 60 -8.17 -15.33 -9.72
C LEU A 60 -9.60 -15.17 -10.24
N ARG A 61 -10.21 -14.00 -10.03
CA ARG A 61 -11.58 -13.70 -10.47
C ARG A 61 -11.71 -13.81 -12.00
N LYS A 62 -10.79 -13.21 -12.74
CA LYS A 62 -10.74 -13.28 -14.22
C LYS A 62 -10.53 -14.73 -14.70
N ALA A 63 -9.63 -15.47 -14.05
CA ALA A 63 -9.37 -16.87 -14.40
C ALA A 63 -10.62 -17.76 -14.19
N LEU A 64 -11.33 -17.59 -13.07
CA LEU A 64 -12.57 -18.31 -12.79
C LEU A 64 -13.67 -17.94 -13.81
N ALA A 65 -13.89 -16.64 -14.05
CA ALA A 65 -14.88 -16.17 -15.02
C ALA A 65 -14.60 -16.71 -16.43
N ARG A 66 -13.34 -16.66 -16.87
CA ARG A 66 -12.93 -17.21 -18.17
C ARG A 66 -13.13 -18.71 -18.27
N THR A 67 -12.87 -19.43 -17.17
CA THR A 67 -13.08 -20.89 -17.12
C THR A 67 -14.57 -21.22 -17.20
N ALA A 68 -15.40 -20.54 -16.41
CA ALA A 68 -16.85 -20.70 -16.43
C ALA A 68 -17.43 -20.41 -17.82
N MET A 69 -17.04 -19.30 -18.46
CA MET A 69 -17.49 -18.95 -19.81
C MET A 69 -17.16 -20.04 -20.84
N ARG A 70 -15.93 -20.58 -20.80
CA ARG A 70 -15.56 -21.70 -21.69
C ARG A 70 -16.36 -22.97 -21.41
N MET A 71 -16.76 -23.22 -20.17
CA MET A 71 -17.62 -24.36 -19.84
C MET A 71 -19.05 -24.15 -20.36
N ILE A 72 -19.59 -22.93 -20.23
CA ILE A 72 -20.90 -22.53 -20.79
C ILE A 72 -20.89 -22.69 -22.31
N GLU A 73 -19.85 -22.19 -23.00
CA GLU A 73 -19.69 -22.34 -24.46
C GLU A 73 -19.62 -23.80 -24.92
N LYS A 74 -19.11 -24.70 -24.05
CA LYS A 74 -19.07 -26.13 -24.29
C LYS A 74 -20.38 -26.86 -23.96
N GLY A 75 -21.41 -26.14 -23.50
CA GLY A 75 -22.72 -26.69 -23.19
C GLY A 75 -22.77 -27.50 -21.90
N MET A 76 -21.85 -27.26 -20.97
CA MET A 76 -21.91 -27.85 -19.62
C MET A 76 -23.07 -27.26 -18.82
N ASP A 77 -23.68 -28.05 -17.95
CA ASP A 77 -24.79 -27.62 -17.11
C ASP A 77 -24.34 -26.57 -16.06
N LEU A 78 -25.23 -25.61 -15.78
CA LEU A 78 -24.89 -24.47 -14.93
C LEU A 78 -24.59 -24.88 -13.48
N GLU A 79 -25.22 -25.97 -13.01
CA GLU A 79 -25.04 -26.51 -11.65
C GLU A 79 -23.63 -27.09 -11.49
N THR A 80 -23.17 -27.90 -12.43
CA THR A 80 -21.79 -28.43 -12.46
C THR A 80 -20.78 -27.30 -12.62
N ILE A 81 -21.06 -26.28 -13.43
CA ILE A 81 -20.15 -25.12 -13.54
C ILE A 81 -20.05 -24.38 -12.20
N SER A 82 -21.17 -24.16 -11.50
CA SER A 82 -21.19 -23.56 -10.18
C SER A 82 -20.37 -24.38 -9.17
N GLU A 83 -20.53 -25.69 -9.15
CA GLU A 83 -19.78 -26.61 -8.29
C GLU A 83 -18.27 -26.59 -8.59
N LEU A 84 -17.88 -26.73 -9.87
CA LEU A 84 -16.47 -26.83 -10.27
C LEU A 84 -15.71 -25.51 -10.12
N THR A 85 -16.38 -24.38 -10.35
CA THR A 85 -15.76 -23.05 -10.29
C THR A 85 -15.91 -22.37 -8.93
N GLY A 86 -16.81 -22.88 -8.08
CA GLY A 86 -17.22 -22.26 -6.83
C GLY A 86 -17.94 -20.91 -7.01
N LEU A 87 -18.40 -20.61 -8.23
CA LEU A 87 -19.19 -19.42 -8.51
C LEU A 87 -20.64 -19.66 -8.13
N ASP A 88 -21.29 -18.62 -7.62
CA ASP A 88 -22.72 -18.66 -7.33
C ASP A 88 -23.55 -19.01 -8.59
N ILE A 89 -24.58 -19.84 -8.41
CA ILE A 89 -25.40 -20.33 -9.53
C ILE A 89 -26.13 -19.19 -10.25
N ASP A 90 -26.55 -18.14 -9.55
CA ASP A 90 -27.21 -16.99 -10.17
C ASP A 90 -26.21 -16.19 -11.00
N LYS A 91 -24.95 -16.13 -10.56
CA LYS A 91 -23.86 -15.52 -11.33
C LYS A 91 -23.54 -16.32 -12.60
N VAL A 92 -23.48 -17.65 -12.51
CA VAL A 92 -23.27 -18.52 -13.68
C VAL A 92 -24.45 -18.40 -14.67
N ARG A 93 -25.68 -18.28 -14.15
CA ARG A 93 -26.87 -18.03 -14.96
C ARG A 93 -26.82 -16.67 -15.66
N ASP A 94 -26.41 -15.61 -14.96
CA ASP A 94 -26.23 -14.28 -15.57
C ASP A 94 -25.14 -14.30 -16.65
N MET A 95 -24.03 -15.02 -16.44
CA MET A 95 -22.99 -15.19 -17.45
C MET A 95 -23.51 -15.88 -18.72
N SER A 96 -24.39 -16.87 -18.57
CA SER A 96 -25.02 -17.57 -19.69
C SER A 96 -26.01 -16.69 -20.45
N GLN A 97 -26.82 -15.88 -19.75
CA GLN A 97 -27.84 -15.03 -20.34
C GLN A 97 -27.28 -13.72 -20.92
N ASN A 98 -26.27 -13.15 -20.27
CA ASN A 98 -25.68 -11.85 -20.59
C ASN A 98 -24.15 -11.94 -20.76
N PRO A 99 -23.64 -12.74 -21.73
CA PRO A 99 -22.21 -13.00 -21.88
C PRO A 99 -21.37 -11.76 -22.20
N ASP A 100 -21.95 -10.77 -22.91
CA ASP A 100 -21.27 -9.52 -23.26
C ASP A 100 -20.83 -8.72 -22.04
N ARG A 101 -21.55 -8.82 -20.92
CA ARG A 101 -21.21 -8.16 -19.65
C ARG A 101 -19.89 -8.67 -19.07
N TYR A 102 -19.52 -9.90 -19.40
CA TYR A 102 -18.38 -10.60 -18.82
C TYR A 102 -17.18 -10.70 -19.77
N ARG A 103 -17.30 -10.29 -21.04
CA ARG A 103 -16.19 -10.29 -22.01
C ARG A 103 -14.94 -9.59 -21.49
N ALA A 104 -15.09 -8.40 -20.89
CA ALA A 104 -13.98 -7.63 -20.35
C ALA A 104 -13.24 -8.34 -19.20
N GLU A 105 -13.87 -9.32 -18.55
CA GLU A 105 -13.24 -10.13 -17.49
C GLU A 105 -12.57 -11.39 -18.05
N THR A 106 -12.92 -11.81 -19.27
CA THR A 106 -12.41 -13.02 -19.93
C THR A 106 -11.36 -12.74 -21.00
N ASP A 107 -11.35 -11.52 -21.55
CA ASP A 107 -10.34 -11.05 -22.50
C ASP A 107 -9.03 -10.77 -21.75
N GLY A 108 -7.96 -11.42 -22.22
CA GLY A 108 -6.62 -11.38 -21.62
C GLY A 108 -5.61 -10.67 -22.51
#